data_AF-A8T988-F1
#
_entry.id   AF-A8T988-F1
#
_cell.length_a   1.000
_cell.length_b   1.000
_cell.length_c   1.000
_cell.angle_alpha   90.00
_cell.angle_beta   90.00
_cell.angle_gamma   90.00
#
_symmetry.space_group_name_H-M   'P 1'
#
loop_
_entity.id
_entity.type
_entity.pdbx_description
1 polymer ?
#
loop_
_entity_poly.entity_id
_entity_poly.type
_entity_poly.pdbx_seq_one_letter_code
_entity_poly.pdbx_strand_id
1 'polypeptide(L)' 'MHRDGTVRNDKQTSIISSVDISAAVFKVTFELASGERVTIWRDSCDDVVYRQLCLILRQWKMGAEAPI' A
#
# COMPACT_ATOMS: atom_id res chain seq x y z
N MET A 1 -34.04 4.54 0.61
CA MET A 1 -32.76 4.48 1.35
C MET A 1 -31.66 4.95 0.41
N HIS A 2 -31.11 6.15 0.60
CA HIS A 2 -30.05 6.67 -0.27
C HIS A 2 -28.72 6.02 0.10
N ARG A 3 -28.23 5.14 -0.77
CA ARG A 3 -26.85 4.63 -0.73
C ARG A 3 -26.03 5.44 -1.73
N ASP A 4 -25.66 6.65 -1.34
CA ASP A 4 -24.76 7.45 -2.16
C ASP A 4 -23.33 6.99 -1.89
N GLY A 5 -22.97 5.89 -2.55
CA GLY A 5 -21.63 5.33 -2.57
C GLY A 5 -20.72 6.17 -3.47
N THR A 6 -20.34 7.35 -3.02
CA THR A 6 -19.37 8.17 -3.77
C THR A 6 -17.97 7.92 -3.22
N VAL A 7 -17.16 7.17 -3.96
CA VAL A 7 -15.71 7.12 -3.78
C VAL A 7 -15.08 7.69 -5.04
N ARG A 8 -14.55 8.91 -4.93
CA ARG A 8 -13.67 9.52 -5.93
C ARG A 8 -12.37 9.88 -5.24
N ASN A 9 -11.32 9.12 -5.53
CA ASN A 9 -9.95 9.58 -5.32
C ASN A 9 -9.38 9.87 -6.70
N ASP A 10 -9.55 11.12 -7.16
CA ASP A 10 -8.88 11.61 -8.34
C ASP A 10 -7.38 11.74 -8.01
N LYS A 11 -6.61 10.71 -8.40
CA LYS A 11 -5.15 10.68 -8.50
C LYS A 11 -4.41 11.48 -7.41
N GLN A 12 -4.67 11.18 -6.13
CA GLN A 12 -3.82 11.72 -5.08
C GLN A 12 -2.56 10.86 -4.95
N THR A 13 -1.49 11.28 -5.62
CA THR A 13 -0.17 10.67 -5.42
C THR A 13 0.40 11.17 -4.10
N SER A 14 0.58 10.25 -3.14
CA SER A 14 1.26 10.54 -1.87
C SER A 14 2.61 9.83 -1.84
N ILE A 15 3.61 10.50 -1.25
CA ILE A 15 4.95 9.92 -1.10
C ILE A 15 4.95 9.00 0.12
N ILE A 16 5.48 7.79 -0.04
CA ILE A 16 5.71 6.87 1.08
C ILE A 16 6.89 7.38 1.89
N SER A 17 6.74 7.50 3.21
CA SER A 17 7.80 7.91 4.13
C SER A 17 8.47 6.69 4.80
N SER A 18 7.70 5.66 5.11
CA SER A 18 8.23 4.43 5.70
C SER A 18 7.35 3.21 5.40
N VAL A 19 7.94 2.02 5.51
CA VAL A 19 7.25 0.74 5.27
C VAL A 19 7.61 -0.28 6.34
N ASP A 20 6.59 -0.92 6.90
CA ASP A 20 6.66 -2.13 7.71
C ASP A 20 6.11 -3.35 6.95
N ILE A 21 7.02 -4.30 6.72
CA ILE A 21 6.75 -5.60 6.05
C ILE A 21 7.07 -6.78 6.98
N SER A 22 7.27 -6.55 8.28
CA SER A 22 7.58 -7.61 9.25
C SER A 22 6.49 -8.68 9.34
N ALA A 23 5.24 -8.28 9.08
CA ALA A 23 4.06 -9.14 9.10
C ALA A 23 3.49 -9.42 7.68
N ALA A 24 4.30 -9.36 6.62
CA ALA A 24 3.84 -9.48 5.22
C ALA A 24 3.11 -10.79 4.87
N VAL A 25 3.17 -11.81 5.74
CA VAL A 25 2.33 -13.02 5.61
C VAL A 25 0.84 -12.71 5.80
N PHE A 26 0.53 -11.66 6.57
CA PHE A 26 -0.81 -11.24 6.96
C PHE A 26 -1.18 -9.84 6.47
N LYS A 27 -0.26 -8.87 6.60
CA LYS A 27 -0.51 -7.45 6.30
C LYS A 27 0.77 -6.70 5.95
N VAL A 28 0.61 -5.62 5.19
CA VAL A 28 1.65 -4.59 5.03
C VAL A 28 1.13 -3.27 5.57
N THR A 29 2.02 -2.52 6.20
CA THR A 29 1.71 -1.19 6.72
C THR A 29 2.74 -0.22 6.18
N PHE A 30 2.30 0.94 5.72
CA PHE A 30 3.18 2.02 5.30
C PHE A 30 2.65 3.36 5.79
N GLU A 31 3.57 4.28 6.00
CA GLU A 31 3.28 5.65 6.39
C GLU A 31 3.51 6.56 5.19
N LEU A 32 2.59 7.50 4.98
CA LEU A 32 2.69 8.53 3.96
C LEU A 32 3.48 9.72 4.52
N ALA A 33 4.00 10.58 3.64
CA ALA A 33 4.65 11.83 4.03
C ALA A 33 3.70 12.79 4.75
N SER A 34 2.39 12.62 4.59
CA SER A 34 1.36 13.31 5.37
C SER A 34 1.27 12.84 6.83
N GLY A 35 1.98 11.78 7.21
CA GLY A 35 1.88 11.11 8.51
C GLY A 35 0.71 10.10 8.60
N GLU A 36 -0.06 9.95 7.53
CA GLU A 36 -1.14 8.97 7.47
C GLU A 36 -0.59 7.55 7.40
N ARG A 37 -1.13 6.66 8.24
CA ARG A 37 -0.76 5.25 8.28
C ARG A 37 -1.79 4.40 7.55
N VAL A 38 -1.34 3.73 6.50
CA VAL A 38 -2.16 2.83 5.69
C VAL A 38 -1.79 1.38 6.02
N THR A 39 -2.80 0.53 6.21
CA THR A 39 -2.62 -0.91 6.40
C THR A 39 -3.45 -1.66 5.39
N ILE A 40 -2.82 -2.55 4.63
CA ILE A 40 -3.46 -3.43 3.66
C ILE A 40 -3.33 -4.87 4.15
N TRP A 41 -4.46 -5.51 4.36
CA TRP A 41 -4.54 -6.92 4.77
C TRP A 41 -4.56 -7.83 3.56
N ARG A 42 -3.89 -8.99 3.67
CA ARG A 42 -3.80 -9.96 2.57
C ARG A 42 -5.16 -10.47 2.11
N ASP A 43 -6.10 -10.64 3.04
CA ASP A 43 -7.47 -11.12 2.77
C ASP A 43 -8.40 -10.05 2.18
N SER A 44 -7.97 -8.79 2.15
CA SER A 44 -8.75 -7.67 1.58
C SER A 44 -8.57 -7.48 0.07
N CYS A 45 -7.66 -8.21 -0.56
CA CYS A 45 -7.39 -8.11 -2.00
C CYS A 45 -6.95 -9.45 -2.60
N ASP A 46 -6.86 -9.50 -3.93
CA ASP A 46 -6.37 -10.68 -4.64
C ASP A 46 -4.93 -11.03 -4.23
N ASP A 47 -4.65 -12.32 -4.01
CA ASP A 47 -3.36 -12.79 -3.49
C ASP A 47 -2.19 -12.44 -4.43
N VAL A 48 -2.42 -12.43 -5.75
CA VAL A 48 -1.41 -12.06 -6.74
C VAL A 48 -1.08 -10.57 -6.61
N VAL A 49 -2.11 -9.72 -6.53
CA VAL A 49 -1.94 -8.26 -6.36
C VAL A 49 -1.24 -7.94 -5.05
N TYR A 50 -1.62 -8.63 -3.97
CA TYR A 50 -1.00 -8.46 -2.66
C TYR A 50 0.49 -8.82 -2.67
N ARG A 51 0.84 -9.96 -3.27
CA ARG A 51 2.25 -10.38 -3.40
C ARG A 51 3.07 -9.39 -4.22
N GLN A 52 2.52 -8.87 -5.32
CA GLN A 52 3.17 -7.84 -6.13
C GLN A 52 3.43 -6.57 -5.31
N LEU A 53 2.43 -6.10 -4.56
CA LEU A 53 2.59 -4.96 -3.66
C LEU A 53 3.72 -5.20 -2.64
N CYS A 54 3.76 -6.37 -2.01
CA CYS A 54 4.83 -6.71 -1.06
C CYS A 54 6.22 -6.64 -1.70
N LEU A 55 6.36 -7.10 -2.95
CA LEU A 55 7.63 -7.03 -3.68
C LEU A 55 8.04 -5.58 -3.97
N ILE A 56 7.11 -4.75 -4.46
CA ILE A 56 7.35 -3.33 -4.75
C ILE A 56 7.76 -2.59 -3.47
N LEU A 57 7.03 -2.78 -2.38
CA LEU A 57 7.32 -2.13 -1.10
C LEU A 57 8.67 -2.60 -0.51
N ARG A 58 9.04 -3.87 -0.72
CA ARG A 58 10.36 -4.39 -0.33
C ARG A 58 11.48 -3.76 -1.15
N GLN A 59 11.31 -3.66 -2.47
CA GLN A 59 12.26 -3.00 -3.36
C GLN A 59 12.45 -1.53 -2.97
N TRP A 60 11.34 -0.82 -2.75
CA TRP A 60 11.37 0.56 -2.27
C TRP A 60 12.14 0.70 -0.95
N LYS A 61 11.85 -0.16 0.04
CA LYS A 61 12.54 -0.15 1.35
C LYS A 61 14.03 -0.42 1.25
N MET A 62 14.47 -1.19 0.26
CA MET A 62 15.88 -1.48 0.02
C MET A 62 16.60 -0.35 -0.75
N GLY A 63 15.89 0.72 -1.14
CA GLY A 63 16.44 1.78 -1.98
C GLY A 63 16.80 1.31 -3.38
N ALA A 64 16.21 0.19 -3.84
CA ALA A 64 16.39 -0.24 -5.21
C ALA A 64 15.67 0.78 -6.12
N GLU A 65 16.39 1.32 -7.09
CA GLU A 65 15.73 2.03 -8.20
C GLU A 65 14.68 1.06 -8.79
N ALA A 66 13.41 1.49 -8.78
CA ALA A 66 12.35 0.73 -9.41
C ALA A 66 12.76 0.49 -10.88
N PRO A 67 12.56 -0.72 -11.44
CA PRO A 67 12.84 -0.95 -12.85
C PRO A 67 12.01 0.05 -13.68
N ILE A 68 12.69 0.76 -14.57
CA ILE A 68 12.12 1.73 -15.51
C ILE A 68 11.23 1.02 -16.52
#